data_AF-A0A225DZ73-F1
#
_entry.id   AF-A0A225DZ73-F1
#
_cell.length_a   1.000
_cell.length_b   1.000
_cell.length_c   1.000
_cell.angle_alpha   90.00
_cell.angle_beta   90.00
_cell.angle_gamma   90.00
#
_symmetry.space_group_name_H-M   'P 1'
#
loop_
_entity.id
_entity.type
_entity.pdbx_description
1 polymer ?
#
loop_
_entity_poly.entity_id
_entity_poly.type
_entity_poly.pdbx_seq_one_letter_code
_entity_poly.pdbx_strand_id
1 'polypeptide(L)'
;MTGIVLFNRGEYFAAHEVWEDLWRDCTTGDRRFYQSLIQAAVALYHWGNGNRIGAGDLFAAGRGKTGPYRPAHLGLDLDRFWFDVEAILTNESGTSAPRPRIELSPPPVHWPEPPPDTGPRRESDHDR
;
A
#
# COMPACT_ATOMS: atom_id res chain seq x y z
N MET A 1 -7.35 -9.35 -3.53
CA MET A 1 -7.84 -8.85 -2.21
C MET A 1 -6.89 -9.17 -1.06
N THR A 2 -6.10 -10.24 -1.11
CA THR A 2 -5.11 -10.60 -0.06
C THR A 2 -4.18 -9.45 0.35
N GLY A 3 -3.66 -8.66 -0.60
CA GLY A 3 -2.82 -7.49 -0.29
C GLY A 3 -3.50 -6.47 0.61
N ILE A 4 -4.81 -6.27 0.49
CA ILE A 4 -5.59 -5.37 1.36
C ILE A 4 -5.64 -5.90 2.80
N VAL A 5 -5.83 -7.21 2.95
CA VAL A 5 -5.87 -7.86 4.28
C VAL A 5 -4.53 -7.70 4.99
N LEU A 6 -3.43 -7.96 4.28
CA LEU A 6 -2.06 -7.79 4.79
C LEU A 6 -1.76 -6.33 5.12
N PHE A 7 -2.12 -5.40 4.23
CA PHE A 7 -1.93 -3.97 4.44
C PHE A 7 -2.65 -3.49 5.70
N ASN A 8 -3.92 -3.89 5.88
CA ASN A 8 -4.71 -3.54 7.06
C ASN A 8 -4.17 -4.16 8.36
N ARG A 9 -3.37 -5.23 8.29
CA ARG A 9 -2.64 -5.81 9.43
C ARG A 9 -1.30 -5.14 9.70
N GLY A 10 -0.89 -4.18 8.88
CA GLY A 10 0.43 -3.54 8.94
C GLY A 10 1.57 -4.39 8.37
N GLU A 11 1.24 -5.49 7.69
CA GLU A 11 2.20 -6.37 7.01
C GLU A 11 2.54 -5.78 5.63
N TYR A 12 3.07 -4.55 5.62
CA TYR A 12 3.19 -3.74 4.40
C TYR A 12 4.11 -4.38 3.35
N PHE A 13 5.21 -5.01 3.77
CA PHE A 13 6.12 -5.69 2.85
C PHE A 13 5.44 -6.87 2.14
N ALA A 14 4.69 -7.70 2.88
CA ALA A 14 3.94 -8.81 2.32
C ALA A 14 2.79 -8.33 1.41
N ALA A 15 2.12 -7.23 1.78
CA ALA A 15 1.12 -6.59 0.92
C ALA A 15 1.74 -6.10 -0.39
N HIS A 16 2.94 -5.52 -0.34
CA HIS A 16 3.72 -5.11 -1.50
C HIS A 16 3.98 -6.29 -2.45
N GLU A 17 4.44 -7.43 -1.95
CA GLU A 17 4.74 -8.59 -2.79
C GLU A 17 3.49 -9.06 -3.55
N VAL A 18 2.35 -9.16 -2.84
CA VAL A 18 1.08 -9.55 -3.45
C VAL A 18 0.64 -8.58 -4.56
N TRP A 19 0.83 -7.28 -4.35
CA TRP A 19 0.50 -6.29 -5.38
C TRP A 19 1.53 -6.22 -6.51
N GLU A 20 2.79 -6.53 -6.24
CA GLU A 20 3.83 -6.62 -7.27
C GLU A 20 3.56 -7.76 -8.25
N ASP A 21 3.17 -8.93 -7.74
CA ASP A 21 2.75 -10.06 -8.59
C ASP A 21 1.57 -9.65 -9.50
N LEU A 22 0.54 -9.00 -8.94
CA LEU A 22 -0.58 -8.48 -9.72
C LEU A 22 -0.14 -7.42 -10.74
N TRP A 23 0.79 -6.55 -10.37
CA TRP A 23 1.32 -5.52 -11.26
C TRP A 23 2.12 -6.11 -12.42
N ARG A 24 2.92 -7.15 -12.17
CA ARG A 24 3.70 -7.86 -13.20
C ARG A 24 2.78 -8.47 -14.24
N ASP A 25 1.70 -9.12 -13.80
CA ASP A 25 0.70 -9.76 -14.66
C ASP A 25 -0.29 -8.78 -15.30
N CYS A 26 -0.38 -7.55 -14.79
CA CYS A 26 -1.32 -6.55 -15.28
C CYS A 26 -0.90 -5.96 -16.63
N THR A 27 -1.71 -6.26 -17.65
CA THR A 27 -1.58 -5.73 -19.03
C THR A 27 -2.54 -4.57 -19.32
N THR A 28 -3.37 -4.17 -18.35
CA THR A 28 -4.46 -3.21 -18.52
C THR A 28 -4.14 -1.82 -17.97
N GLY A 29 -5.12 -0.91 -18.11
CA GLY A 29 -5.08 0.43 -17.53
C GLY A 29 -4.94 0.49 -16.02
N ASP A 30 -5.03 -0.63 -15.28
CA ASP A 30 -4.90 -0.66 -13.82
C ASP A 30 -3.44 -0.78 -13.34
N ARG A 31 -2.49 -0.99 -14.25
CA ARG A 31 -1.07 -1.16 -13.90
C ARG A 31 -0.54 0.01 -13.06
N ARG A 32 -0.88 1.24 -13.42
CA ARG A 32 -0.46 2.44 -12.66
C ARG A 32 -1.17 2.56 -11.31
N PHE A 33 -2.39 2.05 -11.19
CA PHE A 33 -3.08 1.95 -9.91
C PHE A 33 -2.38 0.97 -8.96
N TYR A 34 -2.06 -0.26 -9.41
CA TYR A 34 -1.31 -1.23 -8.59
C TYR A 34 0.06 -0.70 -8.18
N GLN A 35 0.75 0.00 -9.09
CA GLN A 35 2.02 0.65 -8.75
C GLN A 35 1.87 1.70 -7.64
N SER A 36 0.74 2.42 -7.58
CA SER A 36 0.47 3.36 -6.51
C SER A 36 0.27 2.69 -5.15
N LEU A 37 -0.39 1.53 -5.11
CA LEU A 37 -0.58 0.73 -3.89
C LEU A 37 0.73 0.14 -3.38
N ILE A 38 1.56 -0.39 -4.30
CA ILE A 38 2.91 -0.87 -4.00
C ILE A 38 3.72 0.24 -3.32
N GLN A 39 3.74 1.44 -3.91
CA GLN A 39 4.49 2.57 -3.34
C GLN A 39 3.94 3.03 -1.98
N ALA A 40 2.63 2.97 -1.75
CA ALA A 40 2.05 3.25 -0.44
C ALA A 40 2.52 2.24 0.63
N ALA A 41 2.52 0.94 0.31
CA ALA A 41 3.01 -0.10 1.22
C ALA A 41 4.49 0.08 1.54
N VAL A 42 5.33 0.27 0.53
CA VAL A 42 6.79 0.42 0.73
C VAL A 42 7.10 1.73 1.46
N ALA A 43 6.36 2.81 1.22
CA ALA A 43 6.49 4.06 1.99
C ALA A 43 6.25 3.84 3.50
N LEU A 44 5.18 3.12 3.86
CA LEU A 44 4.85 2.81 5.26
C LEU A 44 5.87 1.84 5.89
N TYR A 45 6.41 0.90 5.11
CA TYR A 45 7.50 0.02 5.55
C TYR A 45 8.77 0.83 5.87
N HIS A 46 9.21 1.72 4.97
CA HIS A 46 10.36 2.59 5.21
C HIS A 46 10.16 3.51 6.41
N TRP A 47 8.95 4.06 6.55
CA TRP A 47 8.60 4.88 7.71
C TRP A 47 8.75 4.13 9.03
N GLY A 48 8.26 2.89 9.09
CA GLY A 48 8.41 2.00 10.25
C GLY A 48 9.86 1.65 10.58
N ASN A 49 10.72 1.57 9.56
CA ASN A 49 12.16 1.29 9.70
C ASN A 49 13.00 2.56 9.95
N GLY A 50 12.38 3.72 10.10
CA GLY A 50 13.07 5.00 10.34
C GLY A 50 13.66 5.66 9.09
N ASN A 51 13.46 5.11 7.89
CA ASN A 51 13.84 5.75 6.63
C ASN A 51 12.77 6.77 6.20
N ARG A 52 12.81 7.96 6.82
CA ARG A 52 11.84 9.04 6.61
C ARG A 52 11.89 9.62 5.19
N ILE A 53 13.10 9.78 4.64
CA ILE A 53 13.30 10.37 3.31
C ILE A 53 12.73 9.43 2.24
N GLY A 54 13.13 8.16 2.26
CA GLY A 54 12.62 7.17 1.30
C GLY A 54 11.10 6.99 1.39
N ALA A 55 10.53 7.05 2.60
CA ALA A 55 9.08 7.02 2.78
C ALA A 55 8.37 8.21 2.11
N GLY A 56 8.92 9.42 2.25
CA GLY A 56 8.39 10.64 1.64
C GLY A 56 8.42 10.60 0.10
N ASP A 57 9.56 10.15 -0.47
CA ASP A 57 9.73 10.06 -1.92
C ASP A 57 8.74 9.07 -2.55
N LEU A 58 8.57 7.89 -1.92
CA LEU A 58 7.62 6.87 -2.38
C LEU A 58 6.17 7.32 -2.22
N PHE A 59 5.84 8.01 -1.13
CA PHE A 59 4.52 8.61 -0.94
C PHE A 59 4.17 9.59 -2.05
N ALA A 60 5.06 10.55 -2.34
CA ALA A 60 4.84 11.54 -3.39
C ALA A 60 4.69 10.87 -4.76
N ALA A 61 5.56 9.91 -5.07
CA ALA A 61 5.52 9.17 -6.32
C ALA A 61 4.24 8.33 -6.48
N GLY A 62 3.77 7.70 -5.40
CA GLY A 62 2.56 6.87 -5.39
C GLY A 62 1.29 7.71 -5.51
N ARG A 63 1.16 8.76 -4.70
CA ARG A 63 0.02 9.68 -4.73
C ARG A 63 -0.14 10.32 -6.10
N GLY A 64 0.97 10.75 -6.73
CA GLY A 64 0.96 11.36 -8.07
C GLY A 64 0.45 10.44 -9.18
N LYS A 65 0.49 9.11 -8.99
CA LYS A 65 -0.03 8.14 -9.96
C LYS A 65 -1.55 7.99 -9.93
N THR A 66 -2.22 8.48 -8.89
CA THR A 66 -3.66 8.28 -8.70
C THR A 66 -4.56 9.24 -9.46
N GLY A 67 -4.02 10.32 -10.05
CA GLY A 67 -4.78 11.35 -10.74
C GLY A 67 -5.88 10.81 -11.68
N PRO A 68 -5.58 9.86 -12.58
CA PRO A 68 -6.56 9.30 -13.52
C PRO A 68 -7.67 8.44 -12.88
N TYR A 69 -7.51 8.03 -11.62
CA TYR A 69 -8.39 7.07 -10.93
C TYR A 69 -9.23 7.74 -9.84
N ARG A 70 -9.04 9.04 -9.60
CA ARG A 70 -9.76 9.78 -8.55
C ARG A 70 -11.24 9.99 -8.91
N PRO A 71 -12.13 10.07 -7.90
CA PRO A 71 -11.84 10.00 -6.47
C PRO A 71 -11.73 8.56 -5.92
N ALA A 72 -12.20 7.56 -6.64
CA ALA A 72 -12.22 6.17 -6.20
C ALA A 72 -12.01 5.19 -7.35
N HIS A 73 -11.35 4.07 -7.08
CA HIS A 73 -11.10 3.01 -8.07
C HIS A 73 -11.12 1.64 -7.43
N LEU A 74 -11.75 0.66 -8.10
CA LEU A 74 -11.95 -0.70 -7.58
C LEU A 74 -12.57 -0.74 -6.17
N GLY A 75 -13.43 0.25 -5.86
CA GLY A 75 -14.08 0.39 -4.55
C GLY A 75 -13.22 1.05 -3.47
N LEU A 76 -11.96 1.41 -3.76
CA LEU A 76 -11.11 2.16 -2.83
C LEU A 76 -11.29 3.66 -3.03
N ASP A 77 -11.66 4.38 -1.98
CA ASP A 77 -11.59 5.84 -1.92
C ASP A 77 -10.12 6.27 -1.84
N LEU A 78 -9.62 6.84 -2.94
CA LEU A 78 -8.22 7.22 -3.07
C LEU A 78 -7.91 8.51 -2.31
N ASP A 79 -8.88 9.40 -2.17
CA ASP A 79 -8.67 10.65 -1.45
C ASP A 79 -8.53 10.38 0.03
N ARG A 80 -9.43 9.56 0.58
CA ARG A 80 -9.36 9.12 1.97
C ARG A 80 -8.10 8.29 2.23
N PHE A 81 -7.78 7.34 1.36
CA PHE A 81 -6.61 6.47 1.52
C PHE A 81 -5.32 7.28 1.60
N TRP A 82 -5.07 8.18 0.65
CA TRP A 82 -3.82 8.95 0.64
C TRP A 82 -3.76 10.00 1.75
N PHE A 83 -4.90 10.52 2.21
CA PHE A 83 -4.97 11.35 3.41
C PHE A 83 -4.53 10.58 4.66
N ASP A 84 -5.02 9.34 4.84
CA ASP A 84 -4.67 8.51 5.99
C ASP A 84 -3.18 8.09 5.97
N VAL A 85 -2.63 7.81 4.79
CA VAL A 85 -1.18 7.54 4.64
C VAL A 85 -0.35 8.76 5.02
N GLU A 86 -0.72 9.95 4.52
CA GLU A 86 -0.01 11.21 4.82
C GLU A 86 0.00 11.52 6.32
N ALA A 87 -1.13 11.32 7.00
CA ALA A 87 -1.26 11.52 8.44
C ALA A 87 -0.27 10.66 9.25
N ILE A 88 0.04 9.46 8.77
CA ILE A 88 1.01 8.56 9.42
C ILE A 88 2.43 9.00 9.15
N LEU A 89 2.74 9.33 7.89
CA LEU A 89 4.07 9.77 7.46
C LEU A 89 4.47 11.15 8.00
N THR A 90 3.57 11.85 8.66
CA THR A 90 3.81 13.16 9.29
C THR A 90 3.68 13.09 10.82
N ASN A 91 3.27 11.95 11.38
CA ASN A 91 3.15 11.79 12.82
C ASN A 91 4.51 11.51 13.48
N GLU A 92 5.16 12.57 13.94
CA GLU A 92 6.47 12.51 14.59
C GLU A 92 6.41 12.01 16.04
N SER A 93 5.24 12.02 16.68
CA SER A 93 5.11 11.94 18.14
C SER A 93 5.20 10.53 18.74
N GLY A 94 5.38 9.47 17.94
CA GLY A 94 5.42 8.08 18.43
C GLY A 94 4.10 7.57 19.04
N THR A 95 3.09 8.44 19.17
CA THR A 95 1.71 8.08 19.50
C THR A 95 1.14 7.26 18.36
N SER A 96 0.40 6.19 18.68
CA SER A 96 -0.25 5.28 17.72
C SER A 96 -1.29 6.03 16.86
N ALA A 97 -0.85 6.75 15.82
CA ALA A 97 -1.74 7.16 14.75
C ALA A 97 -2.44 5.89 14.24
N PRO A 98 -3.77 5.92 14.05
CA PRO A 98 -4.47 4.77 13.51
C PRO A 98 -3.83 4.39 12.18
N ARG A 99 -3.53 3.10 11.99
CA ARG A 99 -2.95 2.58 10.75
C ARG A 99 -3.89 2.90 9.59
N PRO A 100 -3.37 3.14 8.37
CA PRO A 100 -4.22 3.45 7.25
C PRO A 100 -4.98 2.17 6.92
N ARG A 101 -6.31 2.24 6.93
CA ARG A 101 -7.16 1.09 6.65
C ARG A 101 -7.80 1.24 5.29
N ILE A 102 -7.56 0.28 4.43
CA ILE A 102 -8.26 0.14 3.16
C ILE A 102 -9.64 -0.47 3.45
N GLU A 103 -10.68 0.30 3.18
CA GLU A 103 -12.07 -0.14 3.21
C GLU A 103 -12.65 -0.01 1.80
N LEU A 104 -13.16 -1.12 1.27
CA LEU A 104 -13.76 -1.14 -0.06
C LEU A 104 -15.25 -0.83 0.03
N SER A 105 -15.77 -0.07 -0.93
CA SER A 105 -17.18 0.26 -1.09
C SER A 105 -17.69 -0.21 -2.47
N PRO A 106 -18.64 -1.18 -2.51
CA PRO A 106 -19.15 -1.95 -1.38
C PRO A 106 -18.08 -2.89 -0.79
N PRO A 107 -18.19 -3.28 0.48
CA PRO A 107 -17.29 -4.26 1.06
C PRO A 107 -17.51 -5.62 0.39
N PRO A 108 -16.44 -6.43 0.18
CA PRO A 108 -16.58 -7.77 -0.34
C PRO A 108 -17.30 -8.66 0.67
N VAL A 109 -18.10 -9.60 0.16
CA VAL A 109 -18.86 -10.58 0.98
C VAL A 109 -17.92 -11.48 1.79
N HIS A 110 -16.75 -11.80 1.23
CA HIS A 110 -15.73 -12.62 1.86
C HIS A 110 -14.35 -12.00 1.61
N TRP A 111 -13.61 -11.76 2.69
CA TRP A 111 -12.19 -11.41 2.60
C TRP A 111 -11.36 -12.68 2.50
N PRO A 112 -10.43 -12.79 1.54
CA PRO A 112 -9.55 -13.95 1.49
C PRO A 112 -8.74 -14.05 2.78
N GLU A 113 -8.56 -15.27 3.27
CA GLU A 113 -7.56 -15.50 4.30
C GLU A 113 -6.18 -15.16 3.72
N PRO A 114 -5.34 -14.42 4.47
CA PRO A 114 -3.97 -14.22 4.04
C PRO A 114 -3.26 -15.57 4.01
N PRO A 115 -2.30 -15.76 3.08
CA PRO A 115 -1.47 -16.95 3.08
C PRO A 115 -0.80 -17.11 4.46
N PRO A 116 -0.52 -18.35 4.89
CA PRO A 116 0.22 -18.57 6.12
C PRO A 116 1.53 -17.79 6.08
N ASP A 117 1.90 -17.19 7.21
CA ASP A 117 3.15 -16.42 7.36
C ASP A 117 4.35 -17.31 6.98
N THR A 118 4.91 -17.07 5.80
CA THR A 118 6.11 -17.78 5.33
C THR A 118 7.40 -17.12 5.80
N GLY A 119 7.31 -16.12 6.68
CA GLY A 119 8.42 -15.23 7.03
C GLY A 119 8.79 -14.29 5.87
N PRO A 120 9.59 -13.24 6.14
CA PRO A 120 10.07 -12.35 5.09
C PRO A 120 10.95 -13.14 4.11
N ARG A 121 10.55 -13.16 2.83
CA ARG A 121 11.50 -13.50 1.75
C ARG A 121 12.65 -12.51 1.86
N ARG A 122 13.88 -13.04 2.00
CA ARG A 122 15.08 -12.21 2.07
C ARG A 122 15.10 -11.28 0.86
N GLU A 123 15.30 -10.01 1.14
CA GLU A 123 15.55 -8.93 0.19
C GLU A 123 16.56 -9.43 -0.86
N SER A 124 16.07 -9.81 -2.03
CA SER A 124 16.91 -10.11 -3.19
C SER A 124 16.70 -8.99 -4.19
N ASP A 125 17.62 -8.03 -4.13
CA ASP A 125 17.97 -7.05 -5.16
C ASP A 125 16.95 -6.92 -6.30
N HIS A 126 15.99 -6.01 -6.14
CA HIS A 126 15.25 -5.42 -7.26
C HIS A 126 15.23 -3.90 -7.13
N ASP A 127 16.42 -3.33 -6.94
CA ASP A 127 16.68 -1.91 -7.16
C ASP A 127 17.82 -1.80 -8.20
N ARG A 128 17.43 -1.68 -9.47
CA ARG A 128 18.26 -1.20 -10.59
C ARG A 128 17.44 -0.31 -11.49
#